data_AF-A0A920LDU3-F1
#
_entry.id   AF-A0A920LDU3-F1
#
_cell.length_a   1.000
_cell.length_b   1.000
_cell.length_c   1.000
_cell.angle_alpha   90.00
_cell.angle_beta   90.00
_cell.angle_gamma   90.00
#
_symmetry.space_group_name_H-M   'P 1'
#
loop_
_entity.id
_entity.type
_entity.pdbx_description
1 polymer ?
#
loop_
_entity_poly.entity_id
_entity_poly.type
_entity_poly.pdbx_seq_one_letter_code
_entity_poly.pdbx_strand_id
1 'polypeptide(L)'
;MTGYMIVHIPIINYWIILKQKALKVSGVDEIKLGTIAAGSIIHYLDDTEHNNLSHISNLQRIFPDSYVWMDKFTMKNLELFNSNATNGFNLSETIDDTITSMGSRKLKNWIAFPLVDKKEIKGRQEIVNSIINDDNISDTLDLNLNSISDVERLMSKIATYKISPRELVYLKNSLENVKVIKESMIKVKGKLKSFGDKIPSSKFIVDEISKT
;
A
#
# COMPACT_ATOMS: atom_id res chain seq x y z
N MET A 1 30.85 13.87 -45.69
CA MET A 1 30.73 14.67 -44.45
C MET A 1 29.25 14.81 -44.17
N THR A 2 28.61 14.27 -43.15
CA THR A 2 28.93 13.54 -41.91
C THR A 2 27.53 13.01 -41.53
N GLY A 3 27.25 11.73 -41.38
CA GLY A 3 27.99 10.75 -40.61
C GLY A 3 27.30 10.56 -39.26
N TYR A 4 26.35 9.63 -39.21
CA TYR A 4 25.89 8.78 -38.09
C TYR A 4 25.67 9.38 -36.69
N MET A 5 24.47 9.17 -36.12
CA MET A 5 24.32 8.23 -34.99
C MET A 5 22.85 7.85 -34.79
N ILE A 6 22.46 6.74 -35.41
CA ILE A 6 21.35 5.92 -34.95
C ILE A 6 21.79 5.43 -33.56
N VAL A 7 21.29 6.04 -32.49
CA VAL A 7 21.36 5.41 -31.17
C VAL A 7 20.39 4.24 -31.25
N HIS A 8 20.96 3.10 -31.65
CA HIS A 8 20.33 1.83 -31.47
C HIS A 8 20.05 1.73 -29.95
N ILE A 9 18.75 1.79 -29.59
CA ILE A 9 18.26 1.46 -28.24
C ILE A 9 17.93 -0.05 -28.16
N PRO A 10 18.85 -1.01 -28.40
CA PRO A 10 18.73 -2.35 -27.83
C PRO A 10 19.22 -2.40 -26.37
N ILE A 11 20.08 -1.46 -25.96
CA ILE A 11 20.80 -1.56 -24.68
C ILE A 11 19.89 -1.25 -23.48
N ILE A 12 18.97 -0.30 -23.60
CA ILE A 12 18.04 0.07 -22.50
C ILE A 12 17.07 -1.07 -22.19
N ASN A 13 16.58 -1.79 -23.21
CA ASN A 13 15.67 -2.92 -23.01
C ASN A 13 16.36 -4.10 -22.30
N TYR A 14 17.66 -4.32 -22.52
CA TYR A 14 18.38 -5.40 -21.85
C TYR A 14 18.93 -5.01 -20.48
N TRP A 15 19.33 -3.75 -20.28
CA TRP A 15 19.92 -3.32 -19.00
C TRP A 15 18.90 -3.23 -17.85
N ILE A 16 17.68 -2.77 -18.12
CA ILE A 16 16.62 -2.68 -17.10
C ILE A 16 16.18 -4.08 -16.64
N ILE A 17 16.14 -5.05 -17.55
CA ILE A 17 15.76 -6.43 -17.25
C ILE A 17 16.88 -7.18 -16.51
N LEU A 18 18.16 -6.84 -16.73
CA LEU A 18 19.30 -7.59 -16.19
C LEU A 18 19.70 -7.21 -14.76
N LYS A 19 19.36 -6.01 -14.25
CA LYS A 19 19.75 -5.61 -12.87
C LYS A 19 18.73 -5.87 -11.77
N GLN A 20 17.46 -6.16 -12.10
CA GLN A 20 16.46 -6.53 -11.08
C GLN A 20 15.81 -7.87 -11.40
N LYS A 21 16.55 -8.96 -11.14
CA LYS A 21 16.02 -10.34 -11.07
C LYS A 21 14.85 -10.53 -10.08
N ALA A 22 14.47 -9.49 -9.33
CA ALA A 22 13.46 -9.54 -8.27
C ALA A 22 12.18 -8.74 -8.56
N LEU A 23 12.11 -7.93 -9.63
CA LEU A 23 10.89 -7.18 -9.91
C LEU A 23 9.90 -8.08 -10.65
N LYS A 24 8.84 -8.48 -9.96
CA LYS A 24 7.73 -9.16 -10.61
C LYS A 24 6.97 -8.12 -11.43
N VAL A 25 7.09 -8.20 -12.74
CA VAL A 25 6.31 -7.40 -13.69
C VAL A 25 5.12 -8.25 -14.12
N SER A 26 3.90 -7.78 -13.84
CA SER A 26 2.68 -8.52 -14.20
C SER A 26 1.73 -7.62 -14.97
N GLY A 27 1.42 -8.00 -16.21
CA GLY A 27 0.46 -7.31 -17.08
C GLY A 27 0.94 -5.98 -17.66
N VAL A 28 2.23 -5.65 -17.54
CA VAL A 28 2.85 -4.43 -18.10
C VAL A 28 3.67 -4.71 -19.37
N ASP A 29 4.13 -5.95 -19.56
CA ASP A 29 4.98 -6.35 -20.71
C ASP A 29 4.31 -6.09 -22.07
N GLU A 30 2.98 -6.18 -22.11
CA GLU A 30 2.18 -5.92 -23.31
C GLU A 30 2.00 -4.41 -23.61
N ILE A 31 2.39 -3.52 -22.69
CA ILE A 31 2.26 -2.08 -22.81
C ILE A 31 3.64 -1.44 -23.00
N LYS A 32 4.04 -1.27 -24.27
CA LYS A 32 5.35 -0.71 -24.63
C LYS A 32 5.63 0.65 -23.96
N LEU A 33 4.66 1.57 -23.98
CA LEU A 33 4.81 2.90 -23.35
C LEU A 33 4.89 2.81 -21.81
N GLY A 34 4.10 1.91 -21.21
CA GLY A 34 4.12 1.68 -19.76
C GLY A 34 5.46 1.13 -19.30
N THR A 35 6.04 0.21 -20.07
CA THR A 35 7.37 -0.36 -19.81
C THR A 35 8.47 0.70 -19.93
N ILE A 36 8.42 1.56 -20.97
CA ILE A 36 9.39 2.66 -21.12
C ILE A 36 9.29 3.65 -19.95
N ALA A 37 8.07 4.07 -19.59
CA ALA A 37 7.87 5.00 -18.49
C ALA A 37 8.33 4.42 -17.14
N ALA A 38 7.98 3.16 -16.85
CA ALA A 38 8.45 2.46 -15.65
C ALA A 38 9.98 2.34 -15.64
N GLY A 39 10.59 2.02 -16.78
CA GLY A 39 12.03 1.97 -16.96
C GLY A 39 12.72 3.29 -16.65
N SER A 40 12.20 4.40 -17.17
CA SER A 40 12.72 5.74 -16.90
C SER A 40 12.61 6.13 -15.42
N ILE A 41 11.51 5.78 -14.75
CA ILE A 41 11.33 6.02 -13.32
C ILE A 41 12.33 5.21 -12.50
N ILE A 42 12.50 3.92 -12.80
CA ILE A 42 13.45 3.04 -12.10
C ILE A 42 14.89 3.54 -12.30
N HIS A 43 15.24 3.93 -13.54
CA HIS A 43 16.55 4.50 -13.84
C HIS A 43 16.81 5.78 -13.04
N TYR A 44 15.83 6.69 -13.01
CA TYR A 44 15.95 7.92 -12.24
C TYR A 44 16.12 7.63 -10.74
N LEU A 45 15.37 6.68 -10.19
CA LEU A 45 15.50 6.27 -8.78
C LEU A 45 16.88 5.66 -8.47
N ASP A 46 17.43 4.84 -9.37
CA ASP A 46 18.80 4.29 -9.24
C ASP A 46 19.83 5.43 -9.20
N ASP A 47 19.70 6.40 -10.11
CA ASP A 47 20.58 7.56 -10.23
C ASP A 47 20.46 8.55 -9.07
N THR A 48 19.27 8.79 -8.51
CA THR A 48 19.11 9.83 -7.48
C THR A 48 19.27 9.29 -6.07
N GLU A 49 18.80 8.08 -5.80
CA GLU A 49 18.78 7.55 -4.44
C GLU A 49 19.95 6.60 -4.14
N HIS A 50 20.71 6.13 -5.14
CA HIS A 50 21.95 5.31 -4.98
C HIS A 50 21.83 4.21 -3.91
N ASN A 51 20.61 3.74 -3.65
CA ASN A 51 20.26 2.88 -2.52
C ASN A 51 19.47 1.70 -3.04
N ASN A 52 19.61 0.58 -2.34
CA ASN A 52 19.05 -0.72 -2.68
C ASN A 52 17.55 -0.63 -3.06
N LEU A 53 17.24 -0.71 -4.37
CA LEU A 53 15.87 -0.71 -4.90
C LEU A 53 15.14 -2.03 -4.65
N SER A 54 15.72 -2.98 -3.90
CA SER A 54 15.12 -4.28 -3.59
C SER A 54 13.74 -4.22 -2.91
N HIS A 55 13.36 -3.07 -2.37
CA HIS A 55 12.05 -2.84 -1.76
C HIS A 55 10.93 -2.63 -2.78
N ILE A 56 11.27 -2.20 -4.00
CA ILE A 56 10.36 -2.14 -5.13
C ILE A 56 10.25 -3.55 -5.70
N SER A 57 9.32 -4.33 -5.17
CA SER A 57 9.19 -5.76 -5.44
C SER A 57 8.14 -6.11 -6.50
N ASN A 58 7.23 -5.20 -6.78
CA ASN A 58 6.11 -5.45 -7.70
C ASN A 58 5.79 -4.21 -8.53
N LEU A 59 5.63 -4.42 -9.83
CA LEU A 59 5.07 -3.44 -10.75
C LEU A 59 3.79 -4.02 -11.35
N GLN A 60 2.66 -3.36 -11.08
CA GLN A 60 1.35 -3.83 -11.49
C GLN A 60 0.65 -2.80 -12.38
N ARG A 61 0.10 -3.25 -13.51
CA ARG A 61 -0.85 -2.47 -14.29
C ARG A 61 -2.14 -2.27 -13.49
N ILE A 62 -2.63 -1.04 -13.45
CA ILE A 62 -4.01 -0.77 -13.03
C ILE A 62 -4.91 -1.01 -14.24
N PHE A 63 -5.78 -2.02 -14.17
CA PHE A 63 -6.74 -2.31 -15.23
C PHE A 63 -7.91 -1.32 -15.11
N PRO A 64 -8.29 -0.62 -16.20
CA PRO A 64 -9.43 0.30 -16.18
C PRO A 64 -10.72 -0.36 -15.66
N ASP A 65 -10.94 -1.63 -15.99
CA ASP A 65 -12.17 -2.35 -15.62
C ASP A 65 -12.16 -2.92 -14.18
N SER A 66 -11.08 -2.73 -13.42
CA SER A 66 -11.02 -3.16 -12.02
C SER A 66 -11.59 -2.12 -11.05
N TYR A 67 -11.74 -0.88 -11.51
CA TYR A 67 -12.19 0.24 -10.69
C TYR A 67 -13.13 1.15 -11.46
N VAL A 68 -13.93 1.93 -10.74
CA VAL A 68 -14.73 2.98 -11.39
C VAL A 68 -13.75 4.04 -11.90
N TRP A 69 -13.66 4.17 -13.22
CA TRP A 69 -12.86 5.22 -13.84
C TRP A 69 -13.47 6.59 -13.55
N MET A 70 -12.69 7.47 -12.92
CA MET A 70 -13.07 8.85 -12.66
C MET A 70 -12.01 9.76 -13.25
N ASP A 71 -12.42 10.66 -14.13
CA ASP A 71 -11.52 11.68 -14.64
C ASP A 71 -11.27 12.78 -13.60
N LYS A 72 -10.26 13.61 -13.87
CA LYS A 72 -9.87 14.71 -12.97
C LYS A 72 -11.01 15.71 -12.74
N PHE A 73 -11.88 15.89 -13.73
CA PHE A 73 -13.00 16.83 -13.64
C PHE A 73 -14.08 16.31 -12.69
N THR A 74 -14.39 15.02 -12.78
CA THR A 74 -15.31 14.29 -11.90
C THR A 74 -14.78 14.29 -10.47
N MET A 75 -13.52 13.92 -10.25
CA MET A 75 -12.91 13.94 -8.92
C MET A 75 -12.93 15.34 -8.27
N LYS A 76 -12.75 16.39 -9.09
CA LYS A 76 -12.80 17.79 -8.64
C LYS A 76 -14.21 18.24 -8.31
N ASN A 77 -15.20 17.92 -9.14
CA ASN A 77 -16.59 18.34 -8.93
C ASN A 77 -17.26 17.58 -7.78
N LEU A 78 -16.83 16.35 -7.52
CA LEU A 78 -17.23 15.58 -6.35
C LEU A 78 -16.44 15.97 -5.09
N GLU A 79 -15.46 16.87 -5.21
CA GLU A 79 -14.61 17.32 -4.10
C GLU A 79 -14.05 16.14 -3.30
N LEU A 80 -13.49 15.14 -4.00
CA LEU A 80 -13.05 13.91 -3.32
C LEU A 80 -11.87 14.14 -2.39
N PHE A 81 -10.92 14.99 -2.83
CA PHE A 81 -9.65 15.23 -2.14
C PHE A 81 -9.34 16.71 -1.89
N ASN A 82 -10.08 17.62 -2.54
CA ASN A 82 -9.91 19.06 -2.38
C ASN A 82 -11.30 19.70 -2.51
N SER A 83 -11.57 20.70 -1.67
CA SER A 83 -12.76 21.55 -1.79
C SER A 83 -12.53 22.65 -2.84
N ASN A 84 -13.58 23.03 -3.58
CA ASN A 84 -13.55 24.21 -4.46
C ASN A 84 -13.87 25.51 -3.71
N ALA A 85 -14.49 25.42 -2.52
CA ALA A 85 -14.76 26.55 -1.66
C ALA A 85 -13.56 26.89 -0.77
N THR A 86 -13.31 28.18 -0.55
CA THR A 86 -12.39 28.66 0.49
C THR A 86 -12.88 28.20 1.86
N ASN A 87 -12.09 27.37 2.55
CA ASN A 87 -12.42 26.69 3.82
C ASN A 87 -13.54 25.64 3.74
N GLY A 88 -13.84 25.10 2.56
CA GLY A 88 -14.75 23.95 2.46
C GLY A 88 -14.08 22.63 2.83
N PHE A 89 -14.89 21.67 3.26
CA PHE A 89 -14.46 20.30 3.52
C PHE A 89 -14.61 19.43 2.27
N ASN A 90 -13.70 18.48 2.08
CA ASN A 90 -13.79 17.48 1.02
C ASN A 90 -14.23 16.12 1.57
N LEU A 91 -14.62 15.20 0.68
CA LEU A 91 -15.06 13.87 1.09
C LEU A 91 -14.00 13.16 1.92
N SER A 92 -12.74 13.16 1.47
CA SER A 92 -11.67 12.44 2.15
C SER A 92 -11.36 12.96 3.54
N GLU A 93 -11.57 14.24 3.81
CA GLU A 93 -11.47 14.81 5.17
C GLU A 93 -12.70 14.47 6.01
N THR A 94 -13.88 14.44 5.39
CA THR A 94 -15.16 14.23 6.10
C THR A 94 -15.31 12.81 6.63
N ILE A 95 -14.78 11.80 5.94
CA ILE A 95 -14.98 10.39 6.30
C ILE A 95 -13.75 9.75 6.97
N ASP A 96 -12.64 10.47 7.08
CA ASP A 96 -11.37 9.94 7.60
C ASP A 96 -11.26 10.08 9.11
N ASP A 97 -11.93 9.18 9.82
CA ASP A 97 -11.77 8.96 11.27
C ASP A 97 -10.77 7.82 11.55
N THR A 98 -9.79 7.60 10.67
CA THR A 98 -8.84 6.51 10.85
C THR A 98 -7.82 6.79 11.96
N ILE A 99 -7.53 5.77 12.76
CA ILE A 99 -6.60 5.89 13.89
C ILE A 99 -5.14 5.98 13.44
N THR A 100 -4.79 5.33 12.32
CA THR A 100 -3.40 5.23 11.86
C THR A 100 -3.19 5.99 10.55
N SER A 101 -2.01 6.59 10.37
CA SER A 101 -1.66 7.30 9.13
C SER A 101 -1.68 6.38 7.90
N MET A 102 -1.34 5.10 8.06
CA MET A 102 -1.47 4.10 6.99
C MET A 102 -2.94 3.79 6.67
N GLY A 103 -3.83 3.82 7.66
CA GLY A 103 -5.28 3.74 7.48
C GLY A 103 -5.82 4.90 6.63
N SER A 104 -5.45 6.13 6.95
CA SER A 104 -5.83 7.33 6.19
C SER A 104 -5.39 7.23 4.72
N ARG A 105 -4.14 6.82 4.47
CA ARG A 105 -3.64 6.58 3.11
C ARG A 105 -4.42 5.49 2.40
N LYS A 106 -4.76 4.40 3.09
CA LYS A 106 -5.55 3.30 2.53
C LYS A 106 -6.97 3.74 2.16
N LEU A 107 -7.61 4.54 3.02
CA LEU A 107 -8.94 5.10 2.77
C LEU A 107 -8.93 6.04 1.56
N LYS A 108 -7.98 6.98 1.49
CA LYS A 108 -7.81 7.87 0.33
C LYS A 108 -7.59 7.07 -0.96
N ASN A 109 -6.82 5.99 -0.90
CA ASN A 109 -6.65 5.09 -2.04
C ASN A 109 -7.96 4.37 -2.43
N TRP A 110 -8.81 3.98 -1.48
CA TRP A 110 -10.12 3.41 -1.78
C TRP A 110 -11.10 4.41 -2.40
N ILE A 111 -11.02 5.68 -2.00
CA ILE A 111 -11.78 6.77 -2.63
C ILE A 111 -11.30 6.99 -4.07
N ALA A 112 -9.98 6.96 -4.30
CA ALA A 112 -9.39 7.18 -5.63
C ALA A 112 -9.69 6.04 -6.61
N PHE A 113 -9.78 4.81 -6.09
CA PHE A 113 -10.00 3.59 -6.86
C PHE A 113 -11.19 2.78 -6.31
N PRO A 114 -12.44 3.25 -6.55
CA PRO A 114 -13.63 2.54 -6.10
C PRO A 114 -13.76 1.19 -6.80
N LEU A 115 -14.13 0.15 -6.05
CA LEU A 115 -14.31 -1.19 -6.60
C LEU A 115 -15.55 -1.25 -7.52
N VAL A 116 -15.47 -2.09 -8.56
CA VAL A 116 -16.64 -2.47 -9.39
C VAL A 116 -17.14 -3.88 -9.08
N ASP A 117 -16.28 -4.73 -8.51
CA ASP A 117 -16.63 -6.12 -8.20
C ASP A 117 -17.58 -6.19 -7.00
N LYS A 118 -18.80 -6.67 -7.25
CA LYS A 118 -19.86 -6.79 -6.24
C LYS A 118 -19.48 -7.72 -5.08
N LYS A 119 -18.71 -8.78 -5.34
CA LYS A 119 -18.28 -9.74 -4.30
C LYS A 119 -17.24 -9.10 -3.39
N GLU A 120 -16.33 -8.31 -3.92
CA GLU A 120 -15.37 -7.55 -3.12
C GLU A 120 -16.03 -6.45 -2.28
N ILE A 121 -16.96 -5.70 -2.88
CA ILE A 121 -17.75 -4.67 -2.17
C ILE A 121 -18.51 -5.29 -1.00
N LYS A 122 -19.25 -6.38 -1.25
CA LYS A 122 -19.97 -7.12 -0.19
C LYS A 122 -19.03 -7.63 0.89
N GLY A 123 -17.84 -8.11 0.50
CA GLY A 123 -16.82 -8.55 1.46
C GLY A 123 -16.37 -7.43 2.41
N ARG A 124 -16.22 -6.19 1.92
CA ARG A 124 -15.93 -5.03 2.79
C ARG A 124 -17.11 -4.70 3.70
N GLN A 125 -18.32 -4.70 3.16
CA GLN A 125 -19.54 -4.44 3.93
C GLN A 125 -19.78 -5.46 5.05
N GLU A 126 -19.53 -6.76 4.79
CA GLU A 126 -19.63 -7.82 5.80
C GLU A 126 -18.62 -7.61 6.94
N ILE A 127 -17.39 -7.20 6.63
CA ILE A 127 -16.37 -6.88 7.64
C ILE A 127 -16.82 -5.70 8.50
N VAL A 128 -17.24 -4.59 7.86
CA VAL A 128 -17.74 -3.40 8.57
C VAL A 128 -18.92 -3.77 9.47
N ASN A 129 -19.89 -4.51 8.94
CA ASN A 129 -21.05 -4.95 9.70
C ASN A 129 -20.67 -5.88 10.87
N SER A 130 -19.62 -6.69 10.73
CA SER A 130 -19.14 -7.54 11.83
C SER A 130 -18.53 -6.74 12.97
N ILE A 131 -17.87 -5.62 12.65
CA ILE A 131 -17.24 -4.74 13.66
C ILE A 131 -18.29 -3.86 14.33
N ILE A 132 -19.21 -3.27 13.56
CA ILE A 132 -20.27 -2.38 14.10
C ILE A 132 -21.22 -3.10 15.05
N ASN A 133 -21.46 -4.40 14.87
CA ASN A 133 -22.41 -5.16 15.67
C ASN A 133 -21.80 -5.86 16.90
N ASP A 134 -20.51 -5.64 17.20
CA ASP A 134 -19.82 -6.25 18.33
C ASP A 134 -18.88 -5.23 18.98
N ASP A 135 -19.36 -4.58 20.04
CA ASP A 135 -18.62 -3.51 20.74
C ASP A 135 -17.27 -4.03 21.27
N ASN A 136 -17.21 -5.30 21.72
CA ASN A 136 -15.97 -5.87 22.25
C ASN A 136 -14.88 -5.97 21.19
N ILE A 137 -15.23 -6.37 19.95
CA ILE A 137 -14.24 -6.40 18.87
C ILE A 137 -13.86 -4.98 18.47
N SER A 138 -14.82 -4.03 18.39
CA SER A 138 -14.53 -2.63 18.07
C SER A 138 -13.53 -2.02 19.06
N ASP A 139 -13.81 -2.11 20.36
CA ASP A 139 -12.94 -1.59 21.41
C ASP A 139 -11.54 -2.23 21.37
N THR A 140 -11.49 -3.55 21.14
CA THR A 140 -10.22 -4.27 21.01
C THR A 140 -9.42 -3.76 19.81
N LEU A 141 -10.06 -3.54 18.66
CA LEU A 141 -9.39 -3.02 17.48
C LEU A 141 -8.88 -1.59 17.71
N ASP A 142 -9.69 -0.72 18.29
CA ASP A 142 -9.32 0.68 18.52
C ASP A 142 -8.12 0.82 19.45
N LEU A 143 -8.13 0.10 20.58
CA LEU A 143 -7.02 0.10 21.55
C LEU A 143 -5.70 -0.36 20.91
N ASN A 144 -5.74 -1.44 20.13
CA ASN A 144 -4.54 -2.01 19.54
C ASN A 144 -4.06 -1.23 18.30
N LEU A 145 -4.97 -0.68 17.49
CA LEU A 145 -4.63 0.16 16.33
C LEU A 145 -3.98 1.47 16.77
N ASN A 146 -4.40 2.06 17.89
CA ASN A 146 -3.79 3.28 18.42
C ASN A 146 -2.33 3.06 18.86
N SER A 147 -1.98 1.82 19.19
CA SER A 147 -0.62 1.43 19.59
C SER A 147 0.27 1.02 18.40
N ILE A 148 -0.27 1.01 17.18
CA ILE A 148 0.46 0.64 15.96
C ILE A 148 1.08 1.89 15.33
N SER A 149 2.41 1.86 15.17
CA SER A 149 3.15 2.86 14.40
C SER A 149 2.94 2.71 12.90
N ASP A 150 3.40 3.68 12.10
CA ASP A 150 3.31 3.62 10.64
C ASP A 150 4.26 2.54 10.06
N VAL A 151 3.77 1.29 10.05
CA VAL A 151 4.55 0.11 9.65
C VAL A 151 4.99 0.20 8.19
N GLU A 152 4.16 0.73 7.29
CA GLU A 152 4.53 0.91 5.88
C GLU A 152 5.80 1.77 5.75
N ARG A 153 5.86 2.89 6.50
CA ARG A 153 7.03 3.78 6.50
C ARG A 153 8.26 3.12 7.13
N LEU A 154 8.07 2.35 8.21
CA LEU A 154 9.15 1.60 8.84
C LEU A 154 9.75 0.55 7.90
N MET A 155 8.91 -0.15 7.14
CA MET A 155 9.37 -1.13 6.15
C MET A 155 10.24 -0.49 5.06
N SER A 156 9.87 0.70 4.57
CA SER A 156 10.70 1.44 3.61
C SER A 156 12.08 1.81 4.18
N LYS A 157 12.16 2.13 5.47
CA LYS A 157 13.44 2.41 6.15
C LYS A 157 14.27 1.15 6.37
N ILE A 158 13.65 0.03 6.71
CA ILE A 158 14.33 -1.27 6.85
C ILE A 158 14.98 -1.65 5.53
N ALA A 159 14.22 -1.57 4.45
CA ALA A 159 14.71 -2.05 3.16
C ALA A 159 15.77 -1.13 2.52
N THR A 160 15.87 0.11 3.00
CA THR A 160 16.95 1.05 2.66
C THR A 160 18.08 1.07 3.68
N TYR A 161 18.06 0.20 4.69
CA TYR A 161 19.01 0.15 5.82
C TYR A 161 19.14 1.48 6.60
N LYS A 162 18.10 2.31 6.57
CA LYS A 162 18.04 3.63 7.23
C LYS A 162 17.23 3.61 8.54
N ILE A 163 16.80 2.44 8.99
CA ILE A 163 16.03 2.32 10.23
C ILE A 163 16.92 2.46 11.48
N SER A 164 16.43 3.16 12.49
CA SER A 164 17.12 3.29 13.79
C SER A 164 16.73 2.18 14.77
N PRO A 165 17.56 1.89 15.81
CA PRO A 165 17.21 0.91 16.85
C PRO A 165 15.88 1.20 17.55
N ARG A 166 15.59 2.47 17.83
CA ARG A 166 14.33 2.90 18.43
C ARG A 166 13.13 2.57 17.54
N GLU A 167 13.28 2.74 16.24
CA GLU A 167 12.22 2.41 15.27
C GLU A 167 12.01 0.91 15.11
N LEU A 168 13.05 0.08 15.29
CA LEU A 168 12.90 -1.38 15.38
C LEU A 168 12.06 -1.78 16.60
N VAL A 169 12.24 -1.12 17.74
CA VAL A 169 11.38 -1.33 18.92
C VAL A 169 9.93 -0.93 18.63
N TYR A 170 9.70 0.18 17.90
CA TYR A 170 8.35 0.56 17.48
C TYR A 170 7.70 -0.46 16.55
N LEU A 171 8.47 -1.01 15.60
CA LEU A 171 7.99 -2.10 14.77
C LEU A 171 7.62 -3.32 15.63
N LYS A 172 8.49 -3.75 16.54
CA LYS A 172 8.23 -4.87 17.44
C LYS A 172 6.91 -4.69 18.20
N ASN A 173 6.76 -3.56 18.88
CA ASN A 173 5.55 -3.27 19.66
C ASN A 173 4.30 -3.22 18.76
N SER A 174 4.42 -2.69 17.54
CA SER A 174 3.32 -2.69 16.57
C SER A 174 2.94 -4.12 16.16
N LEU A 175 3.93 -4.99 15.93
CA LEU A 175 3.73 -6.40 15.57
C LEU A 175 3.12 -7.24 16.70
N GLU A 176 3.39 -6.90 17.96
CA GLU A 176 2.73 -7.48 19.12
C GLU A 176 1.23 -7.09 19.17
N ASN A 177 0.90 -5.83 18.90
CA ASN A 177 -0.51 -5.39 18.79
C ASN A 177 -1.23 -6.04 17.59
N VAL A 178 -0.56 -6.20 16.46
CA VAL A 178 -1.12 -6.93 15.29
C VAL A 178 -1.47 -8.38 15.65
N LYS A 179 -0.68 -9.02 16.51
CA LYS A 179 -0.99 -10.38 16.99
C LYS A 179 -2.29 -10.39 17.79
N VAL A 180 -2.50 -9.44 18.69
CA VAL A 180 -3.74 -9.31 19.47
C VAL A 180 -4.94 -9.06 18.56
N ILE A 181 -4.82 -8.17 17.57
CA ILE A 181 -5.84 -7.89 16.55
C ILE A 181 -6.18 -9.17 15.78
N LYS A 182 -5.18 -9.93 15.35
CA LYS A 182 -5.41 -11.20 14.66
C LYS A 182 -6.20 -12.18 15.53
N GLU A 183 -5.79 -12.35 16.79
CA GLU A 183 -6.43 -13.27 17.73
C GLU A 183 -7.87 -12.87 18.07
N SER A 184 -8.19 -11.58 18.10
CA SER A 184 -9.56 -11.11 18.31
C SER A 184 -10.44 -11.36 17.07
N MET A 185 -9.94 -11.05 15.87
CA MET A 185 -10.69 -11.26 14.62
C MET A 185 -11.04 -12.73 14.35
N ILE A 186 -10.14 -13.66 14.68
CA ILE A 186 -10.35 -15.10 14.41
C ILE A 186 -11.45 -15.70 15.31
N LYS A 187 -11.75 -15.08 16.45
CA LYS A 187 -12.82 -15.50 17.36
C LYS A 187 -14.22 -15.14 16.84
N VAL A 188 -14.30 -14.14 15.98
CA VAL A 188 -15.57 -13.69 15.35
C VAL A 188 -15.95 -14.65 14.22
N LYS A 189 -17.23 -14.77 13.85
CA LYS A 189 -17.67 -15.60 12.73
C LYS A 189 -17.63 -14.83 11.40
N GLY A 190 -17.70 -15.56 10.29
CA GLY A 190 -17.89 -14.97 8.96
C GLY A 190 -16.63 -14.35 8.34
N LYS A 191 -16.82 -13.23 7.64
CA LYS A 191 -15.77 -12.63 6.81
C LYS A 191 -14.61 -12.05 7.62
N LEU A 192 -14.89 -11.53 8.82
CA LEU A 192 -13.88 -10.97 9.71
C LEU A 192 -12.85 -12.01 10.16
N LYS A 193 -13.29 -13.23 10.50
CA LYS A 193 -12.37 -14.34 10.76
C LYS A 193 -11.52 -14.71 9.55
N SER A 194 -12.15 -14.82 8.37
CA SER A 194 -11.42 -15.09 7.14
C SER A 194 -10.37 -14.01 6.81
N PHE A 195 -10.60 -12.77 7.26
CA PHE A 195 -9.63 -11.67 7.16
C PHE A 195 -8.51 -11.84 8.19
N GLY A 196 -8.83 -12.11 9.46
CA GLY A 196 -7.83 -12.39 10.51
C GLY A 196 -6.93 -13.59 10.20
N ASP A 197 -7.49 -14.66 9.63
CA ASP A 197 -6.74 -15.87 9.23
C ASP A 197 -5.65 -15.58 8.18
N LYS A 198 -5.86 -14.56 7.33
CA LYS A 198 -4.88 -14.13 6.31
C LYS A 198 -3.74 -13.30 6.86
N ILE A 199 -3.88 -12.73 8.06
CA ILE A 199 -2.83 -11.94 8.68
C ILE A 199 -1.67 -12.90 9.04
N PRO A 200 -0.45 -12.67 8.55
CA PRO A 200 0.68 -13.55 8.84
C PRO A 200 1.06 -13.53 10.32
N SER A 201 1.68 -14.61 10.80
CA SER A 201 2.23 -14.61 12.17
C SER A 201 3.44 -13.70 12.25
N SER A 202 3.44 -12.78 13.21
CA SER A 202 4.55 -11.86 13.47
C SER A 202 5.57 -12.40 14.49
N LYS A 203 5.32 -13.56 15.10
CA LYS A 203 6.09 -14.10 16.23
C LYS A 203 7.59 -14.17 15.95
N PHE A 204 7.98 -14.75 14.81
CA PHE A 204 9.38 -14.91 14.44
C PHE A 204 10.13 -13.55 14.41
N ILE A 205 9.51 -12.52 13.84
CA ILE A 205 10.11 -11.19 13.71
C ILE A 205 10.22 -10.52 15.09
N VAL A 206 9.17 -10.64 15.91
CA VAL A 206 9.17 -10.10 17.28
C VAL A 206 10.26 -10.75 18.13
N ASP A 207 10.41 -12.07 18.05
CA ASP A 207 11.43 -12.83 18.77
C ASP A 207 12.85 -12.42 18.32
N GLU A 208 13.04 -12.16 17.02
CA GLU A 208 14.35 -11.75 16.48
C GLU A 208 14.75 -10.34 16.91
N ILE A 209 13.83 -9.37 16.82
CA ILE A 209 14.09 -8.00 17.29
C ILE A 209 14.33 -7.97 18.81
N SER A 210 13.69 -8.87 19.57
CA SER A 210 13.86 -8.93 21.03
C SER A 210 15.22 -9.46 21.49
N LYS A 211 16.00 -10.10 20.61
CA LYS A 211 17.36 -10.56 20.92
C LYS A 211 18.41 -9.47 20.75
N THR A 212 18.06 -8.36 20.10
CA THR A 212 18.93 -7.23 19.80
C THR A 212 18.83 -6.18 20.90
#